data_AF-A0A7C6AQD0-F1
#
_entry.id   AF-A0A7C6AQD0-F1
#
_cell.length_a   1.000
_cell.length_b   1.000
_cell.length_c   1.000
_cell.angle_alpha   90.00
_cell.angle_beta   90.00
_cell.angle_gamma   90.00
#
_symmetry.space_group_name_H-M   'P 1'
#
loop_
_entity.id
_entity.type
_entity.pdbx_description
1 polymer ?
#
loop_
_entity_poly.entity_id
_entity_poly.type
_entity_poly.pdbx_seq_one_letter_code
_entity_poly.pdbx_strand_id
1 'polypeptide(L)'
;MFFRWGLKSSRRRSEPLASSPCWSARLGFVTDSCWSKVTMVYQSRFATHEQKLAQAKMVMLQHNWRPEHHIQVQKLAGQLFEGLRPLHNMGDQEKLLLEAAALLHDIGWTISGTKHHKHSVYLIRQSNLSLFSNRDLAIIMNLVRYHRRGGPESSHRRFSALTKTDQEIVKRLVAILRVADGLDKSNEQLIHRLMVDIEPETITCVLVSRDNCDRDIEGAMDKRELFEEVFQRQLAFRVETPVPTQAA
;
A
#
# COMPACT_ATOMS: atom_id res chain seq x y z
N MET A 1 23.49 58.11 -48.13
CA MET A 1 23.88 56.93 -48.93
C MET A 1 22.62 56.25 -49.44
N PHE A 2 22.43 56.27 -50.76
CA PHE A 2 21.37 55.57 -51.49
C PHE A 2 21.74 54.08 -51.66
N PHE A 3 20.79 53.16 -51.58
CA PHE A 3 20.49 52.16 -52.63
C PHE A 3 19.16 51.43 -52.32
N ARG A 4 18.48 51.05 -53.40
CA ARG A 4 17.10 50.56 -53.54
C ARG A 4 17.12 49.08 -53.97
N TRP A 5 15.93 48.45 -54.02
CA TRP A 5 15.53 47.10 -54.52
C TRP A 5 15.19 46.09 -53.41
N GLY A 6 14.17 45.24 -53.45
CA GLY A 6 13.15 44.91 -54.45
C GLY A 6 12.63 43.46 -54.23
N LEU A 7 11.33 43.33 -53.87
CA LEU A 7 10.35 42.23 -54.11
C LEU A 7 10.66 40.71 -54.06
N LYS A 8 9.66 40.00 -53.49
CA LYS A 8 9.16 38.62 -53.71
C LYS A 8 9.84 37.44 -52.99
N SER A 9 9.08 36.73 -52.15
CA SER A 9 8.33 35.52 -52.55
C SER A 9 7.80 34.75 -51.34
N SER A 10 6.55 34.30 -51.44
CA SER A 10 5.91 33.37 -50.53
C SER A 10 6.54 31.98 -50.66
N ARG A 11 6.94 31.36 -49.54
CA ARG A 11 7.23 29.93 -49.47
C ARG A 11 6.31 29.28 -48.45
N ARG A 12 5.34 28.51 -48.96
CA ARG A 12 4.67 27.44 -48.20
C ARG A 12 5.74 26.46 -47.74
N ARG A 13 5.80 26.15 -46.45
CA ARG A 13 6.50 24.96 -45.95
C ARG A 13 5.52 23.80 -45.96
N SER A 14 5.93 22.74 -46.62
CA SER A 14 5.32 21.41 -46.61
C SER A 14 5.66 20.70 -45.29
N GLU A 15 4.64 20.30 -44.52
CA GLU A 15 4.79 19.35 -43.42
C GLU A 15 4.82 17.91 -43.97
N PRO A 16 5.69 17.02 -43.44
CA PRO A 16 5.64 15.60 -43.78
C PRO A 16 4.63 14.84 -42.91
N LEU A 17 3.86 14.00 -43.59
CA LEU A 17 2.83 13.09 -43.09
C LEU A 17 3.39 12.11 -42.05
N ALA A 18 2.97 12.24 -40.79
CA ALA A 18 3.07 11.18 -39.79
C ALA A 18 1.77 10.34 -39.82
N SER A 19 1.84 9.19 -40.47
CA SER A 19 0.78 8.19 -40.51
C SER A 19 0.60 7.53 -39.13
N SER A 20 -0.45 7.92 -38.42
CA SER A 20 -0.96 7.15 -37.26
C SER A 20 -1.81 5.97 -37.77
N PRO A 21 -1.67 4.75 -37.23
CA PRO A 21 -2.53 3.64 -37.62
C PRO A 21 -3.98 3.86 -37.13
N CYS A 22 -4.87 4.06 -38.10
CA CYS A 22 -6.32 4.11 -37.94
C CYS A 22 -6.84 2.70 -37.61
N TRP A 23 -7.05 2.41 -36.32
CA TRP A 23 -7.76 1.20 -35.86
C TRP A 23 -9.24 1.45 -35.56
N SER A 24 -9.84 2.53 -36.08
CA SER A 24 -11.23 2.90 -35.76
C SER A 24 -12.28 2.34 -36.73
N ALA A 25 -11.94 1.43 -37.64
CA ALA A 25 -12.86 1.00 -38.69
C ALA A 25 -12.97 -0.52 -38.87
N ARG A 26 -13.08 -1.28 -37.77
CA ARG A 26 -13.69 -2.61 -37.82
C ARG A 26 -14.04 -3.14 -36.42
N LEU A 27 -15.16 -2.68 -35.88
CA LEU A 27 -16.06 -3.39 -34.96
C LEU A 27 -17.20 -2.43 -34.61
N GLY A 28 -18.44 -2.90 -34.75
CA GLY A 28 -19.64 -2.09 -34.61
C GLY A 28 -19.80 -1.43 -33.24
N PHE A 29 -20.65 -0.40 -33.20
CA PHE A 29 -21.15 0.34 -32.04
C PHE A 29 -20.91 -0.34 -30.68
N VAL A 30 -19.73 -0.10 -30.12
CA VAL A 30 -19.45 -0.30 -28.70
C VAL A 30 -19.72 1.06 -28.05
N THR A 31 -20.79 1.14 -27.27
CA THR A 31 -21.18 2.38 -26.57
C THR A 31 -20.03 2.89 -25.68
N ASP A 32 -19.94 4.20 -25.48
CA ASP A 32 -18.93 4.92 -24.68
C ASP A 32 -18.69 4.32 -23.27
N SER A 33 -19.73 3.67 -22.73
CA SER A 33 -19.71 2.97 -21.43
C SER A 33 -18.80 1.74 -21.41
N CYS A 34 -18.71 1.01 -22.53
CA CYS A 34 -17.90 -0.19 -22.62
C CYS A 34 -16.40 0.15 -22.82
N TRP A 35 -16.09 1.21 -23.58
CA TRP A 35 -14.73 1.76 -23.68
C TRP A 35 -14.20 2.31 -22.35
N SER A 36 -15.06 2.96 -21.56
CA SER A 36 -14.70 3.44 -20.22
C SER A 36 -14.31 2.29 -19.26
N LYS A 37 -15.08 1.19 -19.27
CA LYS A 37 -14.77 -0.02 -18.47
C LYS A 37 -13.51 -0.73 -18.95
N VAL A 38 -13.31 -0.84 -20.26
CA VAL A 38 -12.10 -1.43 -20.86
C VAL A 38 -10.86 -0.60 -20.49
N THR A 39 -10.96 0.72 -20.56
CA THR A 39 -9.87 1.65 -20.21
C THR A 39 -9.50 1.54 -18.72
N MET A 40 -10.49 1.44 -17.81
CA MET A 40 -10.22 1.24 -16.38
C MET A 40 -9.51 -0.08 -16.08
N VAL A 41 -9.98 -1.19 -16.68
CA VAL A 41 -9.33 -2.50 -16.51
C VAL A 41 -7.90 -2.46 -17.05
N TYR A 42 -7.68 -1.82 -18.20
CA TYR A 42 -6.36 -1.64 -18.79
C TYR A 42 -5.44 -0.83 -17.86
N GLN A 43 -5.91 0.32 -17.35
CA GLN A 43 -5.15 1.17 -16.43
C GLN A 43 -4.70 0.41 -15.16
N SER A 44 -5.59 -0.36 -14.53
CA SER A 44 -5.24 -1.13 -13.33
C SER A 44 -4.19 -2.22 -13.56
N ARG A 45 -4.17 -2.82 -14.77
CA ARG A 45 -3.28 -3.94 -15.12
C ARG A 45 -1.86 -3.49 -15.44
N PHE A 46 -1.70 -2.32 -16.06
CA PHE A 46 -0.39 -1.82 -16.49
C PHE A 46 0.21 -0.74 -15.57
N ALA A 47 -0.56 -0.25 -14.58
CA ALA A 47 -0.03 0.69 -13.60
C ALA A 47 1.10 0.07 -12.77
N THR A 48 2.18 0.82 -12.58
CA THR A 48 3.33 0.39 -11.78
C THR A 48 3.00 0.36 -10.30
N HIS A 49 3.82 -0.36 -9.52
CA HIS A 49 3.74 -0.38 -8.06
C HIS A 49 3.72 1.04 -7.47
N GLU A 50 4.64 1.89 -7.94
CA GLU A 50 4.77 3.28 -7.51
C GLU A 50 3.51 4.10 -7.82
N GLN A 51 2.94 3.98 -9.02
CA GLN A 51 1.71 4.70 -9.39
C GLN A 51 0.52 4.30 -8.52
N LYS A 52 0.39 3.00 -8.21
CA LYS A 52 -0.68 2.48 -7.34
C LYS A 52 -0.52 2.99 -5.91
N LEU A 53 0.69 2.97 -5.36
CA LEU A 53 0.96 3.53 -4.03
C LEU A 53 0.76 5.05 -3.99
N ALA A 54 1.15 5.77 -5.04
CA ALA A 54 0.90 7.19 -5.15
C ALA A 54 -0.60 7.50 -5.10
N GLN A 55 -1.44 6.71 -5.80
CA GLN A 55 -2.90 6.85 -5.72
C GLN A 55 -3.43 6.58 -4.31
N ALA A 56 -3.00 5.50 -3.65
CA ALA A 56 -3.40 5.19 -2.28
C ALA A 56 -2.96 6.29 -1.29
N LYS A 57 -1.75 6.82 -1.45
CA LYS A 57 -1.21 7.94 -0.66
C LYS A 57 -2.02 9.22 -0.86
N MET A 58 -2.43 9.52 -2.09
CA MET A 58 -3.30 10.68 -2.36
C MET A 58 -4.66 10.55 -1.67
N VAL A 59 -5.26 9.37 -1.67
CA VAL A 59 -6.51 9.11 -0.92
C VAL A 59 -6.29 9.29 0.58
N MET A 60 -5.20 8.78 1.14
CA MET A 60 -4.85 8.99 2.54
C MET A 60 -4.72 10.49 2.88
N LEU A 61 -3.99 11.26 2.06
CA LEU A 61 -3.77 12.69 2.27
C LEU A 61 -5.06 13.51 2.17
N GLN A 62 -6.03 13.10 1.35
CA GLN A 62 -7.35 13.76 1.27
C GLN A 62 -8.12 13.69 2.60
N HIS A 63 -7.91 12.63 3.38
CA HIS A 63 -8.51 12.47 4.69
C HIS A 63 -7.70 13.17 5.81
N ASN A 64 -6.41 13.48 5.55
CA ASN A 64 -5.56 14.34 6.39
C ASN A 64 -5.55 13.99 7.89
N TRP A 65 -5.54 12.70 8.21
CA TRP A 65 -5.38 12.20 9.58
C TRP A 65 -3.99 11.61 9.75
N ARG A 66 -3.13 12.27 10.55
CA ARG A 66 -1.79 11.80 10.96
C ARG A 66 -1.00 11.11 9.84
N PRO A 67 -0.76 11.78 8.70
CA PRO A 67 -0.12 11.16 7.54
C PRO A 67 1.25 10.53 7.85
N GLU A 68 1.97 11.06 8.84
CA GLU A 68 3.26 10.54 9.32
C GLU A 68 3.13 9.11 9.83
N HIS A 69 2.08 8.82 10.62
CA HIS A 69 1.79 7.49 11.14
C HIS A 69 1.52 6.50 10.01
N HIS A 70 0.69 6.88 9.04
CA HIS A 70 0.37 6.03 7.90
C HIS A 70 1.60 5.67 7.05
N ILE A 71 2.46 6.67 6.80
CA ILE A 71 3.71 6.47 6.06
C ILE A 71 4.68 5.58 6.85
N GLN A 72 4.75 5.77 8.17
CA GLN A 72 5.59 4.97 9.04
C GLN A 72 5.13 3.50 9.07
N VAL A 73 3.84 3.25 9.28
CA VAL A 73 3.28 1.88 9.28
C VAL A 73 3.49 1.22 7.92
N GLN A 74 3.31 1.95 6.81
CA GLN A 74 3.63 1.44 5.47
C GLN A 74 5.09 0.99 5.36
N LYS A 75 6.03 1.83 5.80
CA LYS A 75 7.46 1.54 5.76
C LYS A 75 7.81 0.31 6.59
N LEU A 76 7.33 0.23 7.83
CA LEU A 76 7.59 -0.90 8.72
C LEU A 76 6.95 -2.19 8.21
N ALA A 77 5.72 -2.13 7.69
CA ALA A 77 5.05 -3.27 7.07
C ALA A 77 5.82 -3.79 5.85
N GLY A 78 6.36 -2.90 5.03
CA GLY A 78 7.23 -3.27 3.91
C GLY A 78 8.52 -3.96 4.36
N GLN A 79 9.18 -3.46 5.41
CA GLN A 79 10.40 -4.08 5.97
C GLN A 79 10.13 -5.45 6.58
N LEU A 80 9.03 -5.61 7.33
CA LEU A 80 8.58 -6.90 7.86
C LEU A 80 8.27 -7.89 6.74
N PHE A 81 7.55 -7.45 5.69
CA PHE A 81 7.24 -8.30 4.54
C PHE A 81 8.51 -8.83 3.89
N GLU A 82 9.49 -7.97 3.63
CA GLU A 82 10.76 -8.38 3.04
C GLU A 82 11.50 -9.39 3.93
N GLY A 83 11.60 -9.10 5.23
CA GLY A 83 12.26 -10.01 6.19
C GLY A 83 11.57 -11.36 6.34
N LEU A 84 10.24 -11.41 6.15
CA LEU A 84 9.43 -12.62 6.30
C LEU A 84 9.22 -13.39 5.00
N ARG A 85 9.76 -12.93 3.86
CA ARG A 85 9.65 -13.62 2.56
C ARG A 85 9.93 -15.12 2.62
N PRO A 86 10.97 -15.61 3.35
CA PRO A 86 11.25 -17.04 3.46
C PRO A 86 10.10 -17.86 4.08
N LEU A 87 9.24 -17.25 4.90
CA LEU A 87 8.13 -17.93 5.57
C LEU A 87 6.84 -17.91 4.75
N HIS A 88 6.52 -16.77 4.12
CA HIS A 88 5.24 -16.64 3.42
C HIS A 88 5.31 -16.89 1.91
N ASN A 89 6.49 -16.83 1.28
CA ASN A 89 6.70 -17.05 -0.16
C ASN A 89 5.79 -16.22 -1.07
N MET A 90 5.57 -14.94 -0.73
CA MET A 90 4.73 -14.02 -1.51
C MET A 90 5.58 -13.04 -2.31
N GLY A 91 4.99 -12.46 -3.36
CA GLY A 91 5.66 -11.58 -4.31
C GLY A 91 5.32 -10.10 -4.13
N ASP A 92 5.71 -9.31 -5.12
CA ASP A 92 5.57 -7.85 -5.08
C ASP A 92 4.11 -7.40 -5.12
N GLN A 93 3.21 -8.21 -5.68
CA GLN A 93 1.78 -7.91 -5.66
C GLN A 93 1.23 -7.92 -4.23
N GLU A 94 1.54 -8.93 -3.42
CA GLU A 94 1.08 -8.99 -2.03
C GLU A 94 1.71 -7.88 -1.19
N LYS A 95 2.98 -7.54 -1.44
CA LYS A 95 3.65 -6.39 -0.83
C LYS A 95 2.92 -5.09 -1.11
N LEU A 96 2.59 -4.84 -2.39
CA LEU A 96 1.82 -3.67 -2.80
C LEU A 96 0.48 -3.59 -2.06
N LEU A 97 -0.25 -4.71 -1.92
CA LEU A 97 -1.54 -4.74 -1.21
C LEU A 97 -1.37 -4.40 0.27
N LEU A 98 -0.32 -4.92 0.91
CA LEU A 98 0.02 -4.62 2.31
C LEU A 98 0.35 -3.14 2.49
N GLU A 99 1.23 -2.58 1.66
CA GLU A 99 1.64 -1.18 1.73
C GLU A 99 0.47 -0.23 1.46
N ALA A 100 -0.39 -0.54 0.47
CA ALA A 100 -1.59 0.24 0.22
C ALA A 100 -2.57 0.17 1.40
N ALA A 101 -2.76 -1.01 2.01
CA ALA A 101 -3.58 -1.14 3.21
C ALA A 101 -3.01 -0.37 4.41
N ALA A 102 -1.69 -0.38 4.59
CA ALA A 102 -1.01 0.39 5.63
C ALA A 102 -1.21 1.91 5.43
N LEU A 103 -1.19 2.41 4.20
CA LEU A 103 -1.53 3.81 3.95
C LEU A 103 -3.01 4.14 4.24
N LEU A 104 -3.92 3.17 4.13
CA LEU A 104 -5.36 3.41 4.21
C LEU A 104 -6.00 2.94 5.52
N HIS A 105 -5.26 2.33 6.44
CA HIS A 105 -5.85 1.61 7.57
C HIS A 105 -6.67 2.51 8.51
N ASP A 106 -6.20 3.73 8.75
CA ASP A 106 -6.75 4.63 9.76
C ASP A 106 -7.46 5.88 9.23
N ILE A 107 -7.74 5.95 7.92
CA ILE A 107 -8.43 7.12 7.34
C ILE A 107 -9.85 7.31 7.92
N GLY A 108 -10.46 6.27 8.47
CA GLY A 108 -11.76 6.29 9.14
C GLY A 108 -11.81 7.09 10.44
N TRP A 109 -10.66 7.45 11.03
CA TRP A 109 -10.61 8.33 12.20
C TRP A 109 -11.18 9.73 11.92
N THR A 110 -11.14 10.17 10.67
CA THR A 110 -11.80 11.41 10.22
C THR A 110 -13.30 11.41 10.44
N ILE A 111 -13.93 10.24 10.50
CA ILE A 111 -15.36 10.08 10.79
C ILE A 111 -15.56 9.86 12.30
N SER A 112 -14.91 8.86 12.86
CA SER A 112 -14.99 8.55 14.29
C SER A 112 -13.91 7.56 14.71
N GLY A 113 -13.34 7.74 15.91
CA GLY A 113 -12.47 6.73 16.52
C GLY A 113 -13.19 5.43 16.88
N THR A 114 -14.51 5.49 17.11
CA THR A 114 -15.31 4.29 17.34
C THR A 114 -15.52 3.58 16.01
N LYS A 115 -15.10 2.30 15.93
CA LYS A 115 -15.21 1.48 14.71
C LYS A 115 -14.51 2.11 13.49
N HIS A 116 -13.44 2.90 13.68
CA HIS A 116 -12.71 3.54 12.57
C HIS A 116 -12.31 2.54 11.47
N HIS A 117 -11.88 1.31 11.80
CA HIS A 117 -11.59 0.28 10.81
C HIS A 117 -12.77 -0.03 9.85
N LYS A 118 -14.03 0.10 10.29
CA LYS A 118 -15.22 -0.02 9.41
C LYS A 118 -15.43 1.25 8.59
N HIS A 119 -15.15 2.41 9.18
CA HIS A 119 -15.21 3.69 8.48
C HIS A 119 -14.12 3.80 7.40
N SER A 120 -12.90 3.32 7.65
CA SER A 120 -11.83 3.22 6.65
C SER A 120 -12.27 2.35 5.47
N VAL A 121 -12.86 1.17 5.73
CA VAL A 121 -13.42 0.33 4.66
C VAL A 121 -14.52 1.05 3.86
N TYR A 122 -15.38 1.82 4.55
CA TYR A 122 -16.41 2.61 3.89
C TYR A 122 -15.79 3.68 2.99
N LEU A 123 -14.80 4.43 3.49
CA LEU A 123 -14.11 5.48 2.75
C LEU A 123 -13.39 4.91 1.53
N ILE A 124 -12.60 3.84 1.69
CA ILE A 124 -11.91 3.14 0.58
C ILE A 124 -12.89 2.76 -0.53
N ARG A 125 -14.09 2.30 -0.17
CA ARG A 125 -15.13 1.92 -1.14
C ARG A 125 -15.71 3.12 -1.90
N GLN A 126 -15.70 4.31 -1.31
CA GLN A 126 -16.13 5.56 -1.96
C GLN A 126 -14.98 6.28 -2.69
N SER A 127 -13.74 5.97 -2.35
CA SER A 127 -12.55 6.57 -2.96
C SER A 127 -12.33 6.07 -4.39
N ASN A 128 -11.72 6.93 -5.21
CA ASN A 128 -11.33 6.58 -6.57
C ASN A 128 -9.95 5.88 -6.58
N LEU A 129 -9.95 4.57 -6.39
CA LEU A 129 -8.76 3.70 -6.47
C LEU A 129 -8.73 2.91 -7.79
N SER A 130 -8.91 3.61 -8.92
CA SER A 130 -9.05 3.02 -10.26
C SER A 130 -7.84 2.19 -10.74
N LEU A 131 -6.67 2.36 -10.13
CA LEU A 131 -5.48 1.58 -10.49
C LEU A 131 -5.45 0.20 -9.80
N PHE A 132 -6.38 -0.08 -8.89
CA PHE A 132 -6.50 -1.36 -8.22
C PHE A 132 -7.64 -2.18 -8.83
N SER A 133 -7.41 -3.49 -9.02
CA SER A 133 -8.48 -4.37 -9.47
C SER A 133 -9.51 -4.59 -8.36
N ASN A 134 -10.70 -5.10 -8.72
CA ASN A 134 -11.71 -5.46 -7.72
C ASN A 134 -11.20 -6.49 -6.71
N ARG A 135 -10.33 -7.41 -7.13
CA ARG A 135 -9.67 -8.37 -6.23
C ARG A 135 -8.73 -7.66 -5.27
N ASP A 136 -7.90 -6.76 -5.77
CA ASP A 136 -6.94 -6.00 -4.95
C ASP A 136 -7.68 -5.18 -3.88
N LEU A 137 -8.74 -4.47 -4.28
CA LEU A 137 -9.57 -3.69 -3.35
C LEU A 137 -10.27 -4.59 -2.33
N ALA A 138 -10.73 -5.78 -2.72
CA ALA A 138 -11.32 -6.73 -1.78
C ALA A 138 -10.30 -7.21 -0.73
N ILE A 139 -9.05 -7.46 -1.13
CA ILE A 139 -7.97 -7.81 -0.20
C ILE A 139 -7.65 -6.62 0.70
N ILE A 140 -7.34 -5.45 0.15
CA ILE A 140 -7.01 -4.22 0.90
C ILE A 140 -8.11 -3.89 1.93
N MET A 141 -9.38 -3.93 1.54
CA MET A 141 -10.48 -3.67 2.48
C MET A 141 -10.55 -4.71 3.60
N ASN A 142 -10.22 -5.98 3.36
CA ASN A 142 -10.12 -6.97 4.43
C ASN A 142 -8.90 -6.71 5.34
N LEU A 143 -7.74 -6.34 4.77
CA LEU A 143 -6.57 -5.95 5.57
C LEU A 143 -6.90 -4.79 6.52
N VAL A 144 -7.50 -3.72 5.98
CA VAL A 144 -7.93 -2.55 6.73
C VAL A 144 -9.05 -2.89 7.72
N ARG A 145 -9.94 -3.84 7.41
CA ARG A 145 -11.00 -4.26 8.33
C ARG A 145 -10.45 -4.93 9.59
N TYR A 146 -9.37 -5.69 9.45
CA TYR A 146 -8.83 -6.57 10.50
C TYR A 146 -7.49 -6.09 11.07
N HIS A 147 -7.00 -4.90 10.71
CA HIS A 147 -5.79 -4.32 11.30
C HIS A 147 -5.90 -4.10 12.82
N ARG A 148 -7.11 -4.16 13.38
CA ARG A 148 -7.35 -4.17 14.83
C ARG A 148 -8.55 -5.03 15.19
N ARG A 149 -8.50 -5.58 16.41
CA ARG A 149 -9.60 -6.28 17.10
C ARG A 149 -10.21 -7.44 16.29
N GLY A 150 -10.05 -8.66 16.80
CA GLY A 150 -10.60 -9.86 16.16
C GLY A 150 -9.89 -10.22 14.85
N GLY A 151 -9.92 -11.50 14.50
CA GLY A 151 -9.30 -12.01 13.28
C GLY A 151 -10.27 -12.10 12.09
N PRO A 152 -9.77 -12.45 10.90
CA PRO A 152 -10.60 -12.84 9.77
C PRO A 152 -11.33 -14.17 10.06
N GLU A 153 -12.65 -14.13 10.23
CA GLU A 153 -13.48 -15.30 10.49
C GLU A 153 -14.32 -15.70 9.28
N SER A 154 -14.58 -17.00 9.12
CA SER A 154 -15.41 -17.56 8.04
C SER A 154 -16.87 -17.09 8.09
N SER A 155 -17.35 -16.66 9.26
CA SER A 155 -18.66 -16.05 9.47
C SER A 155 -18.79 -14.68 8.79
N HIS A 156 -17.67 -13.99 8.53
CA HIS A 156 -17.67 -12.65 7.96
C HIS A 156 -17.82 -12.70 6.44
N ARG A 157 -18.99 -12.32 5.93
CA ARG A 157 -19.36 -12.34 4.50
C ARG A 157 -18.30 -11.77 3.54
N ARG A 158 -17.59 -10.69 3.89
CA ARG A 158 -16.55 -10.10 3.00
C ARG A 158 -15.29 -10.96 2.90
N PHE A 159 -14.97 -11.67 3.98
CA PHE A 159 -13.82 -12.56 4.03
C PHE A 159 -14.16 -13.90 3.40
N SER A 160 -15.34 -14.46 3.70
CA SER A 160 -15.79 -15.73 3.14
C SER A 160 -16.01 -15.70 1.63
N ALA A 161 -16.31 -14.52 1.06
CA ALA A 161 -16.43 -14.31 -0.39
C ALA A 161 -15.10 -14.33 -1.15
N LEU A 162 -13.96 -14.24 -0.45
CA LEU A 162 -12.63 -14.36 -1.07
C LEU A 162 -12.34 -15.82 -1.42
N THR A 163 -11.47 -16.04 -2.42
CA THR A 163 -10.93 -17.37 -2.70
C THR A 163 -10.13 -17.88 -1.50
N LYS A 164 -9.91 -19.20 -1.39
CA LYS A 164 -9.09 -19.75 -0.30
C LYS A 164 -7.66 -19.21 -0.30
N THR A 165 -7.07 -19.03 -1.48
CA THR A 165 -5.76 -18.39 -1.63
C THR A 165 -5.77 -16.96 -1.11
N ASP A 166 -6.78 -16.16 -1.46
CA ASP A 166 -6.89 -14.77 -0.99
C ASP A 166 -7.19 -14.68 0.51
N GLN A 167 -7.92 -15.65 1.08
CA GLN A 167 -8.14 -15.75 2.53
C GLN A 167 -6.81 -15.95 3.26
N GLU A 168 -5.93 -16.81 2.77
CA GLU A 168 -4.61 -17.04 3.35
C GLU A 168 -3.67 -15.84 3.18
N ILE A 169 -3.72 -15.16 2.03
CA ILE A 169 -3.03 -13.88 1.81
C ILE A 169 -3.48 -12.87 2.88
N VAL A 170 -4.79 -12.68 3.05
CA VAL A 170 -5.34 -11.74 4.05
C VAL A 170 -4.85 -12.07 5.45
N LYS A 171 -4.90 -13.33 5.89
CA LYS A 171 -4.46 -13.71 7.26
C LYS A 171 -2.99 -13.33 7.51
N ARG A 172 -2.10 -13.71 6.60
CA ARG A 172 -0.65 -13.42 6.69
C ARG A 172 -0.35 -11.93 6.63
N LEU A 173 -0.99 -11.20 5.73
CA LEU A 173 -0.75 -9.76 5.59
C LEU A 173 -1.36 -8.97 6.75
N VAL A 174 -2.51 -9.38 7.31
CA VAL A 174 -3.08 -8.76 8.51
C VAL A 174 -2.15 -8.97 9.71
N ALA A 175 -1.59 -10.17 9.88
CA ALA A 175 -0.60 -10.44 10.92
C ALA A 175 0.57 -9.44 10.85
N ILE A 176 1.15 -9.25 9.66
CA ILE A 176 2.24 -8.29 9.45
C ILE A 176 1.79 -6.85 9.72
N LEU A 177 0.65 -6.44 9.16
CA LEU A 177 0.11 -5.09 9.32
C LEU A 177 -0.14 -4.73 10.78
N ARG A 178 -0.65 -5.68 11.58
CA ARG A 178 -0.92 -5.49 13.01
C ARG A 178 0.35 -5.22 13.81
N VAL A 179 1.43 -5.96 13.51
CA VAL A 179 2.73 -5.73 14.15
C VAL A 179 3.29 -4.38 13.74
N ALA A 180 3.26 -4.04 12.44
CA ALA A 180 3.74 -2.75 11.93
C ALA A 180 2.99 -1.55 12.54
N ASP A 181 1.67 -1.64 12.66
CA ASP A 181 0.81 -0.64 13.29
C ASP A 181 1.08 -0.54 14.82
N GLY A 182 1.39 -1.66 15.46
CA GLY A 182 1.84 -1.67 16.86
C GLY A 182 3.17 -0.94 17.09
N LEU A 183 4.11 -1.08 16.16
CA LEU A 183 5.45 -0.47 16.21
C LEU A 183 5.47 1.06 15.96
N ASP A 184 4.31 1.70 15.80
CA ASP A 184 4.19 3.16 15.83
C ASP A 184 3.06 3.61 16.78
N LYS A 185 2.85 2.88 17.89
CA LYS A 185 1.85 3.19 18.93
C LYS A 185 2.06 4.58 19.55
N SER A 186 3.31 5.01 19.71
CA SER A 186 3.68 6.36 20.16
C SER A 186 3.25 7.44 19.17
N ASN A 187 3.24 7.11 17.87
CA ASN A 187 3.15 8.04 16.73
C ASN A 187 4.35 9.01 16.66
N GLU A 188 5.51 8.64 17.18
CA GLU A 188 6.72 9.46 17.17
C GLU A 188 7.72 9.03 16.08
N GLN A 189 7.42 7.96 15.33
CA GLN A 189 8.27 7.45 14.23
C GLN A 189 9.73 7.19 14.68
N LEU A 190 9.89 6.66 15.89
CA LEU A 190 11.20 6.43 16.53
C LEU A 190 12.01 5.37 15.77
N ILE A 191 11.36 4.28 15.40
CA ILE A 191 11.96 3.15 14.68
C ILE A 191 12.15 3.52 13.21
N HIS A 192 13.38 3.77 12.77
CA HIS A 192 13.63 4.17 11.37
C HIS A 192 14.13 3.01 10.50
N ARG A 193 14.49 1.87 11.07
CA ARG A 193 14.81 0.64 10.34
C ARG A 193 14.42 -0.57 11.18
N LEU A 194 13.92 -1.59 10.50
CA LEU A 194 13.60 -2.90 11.04
C LEU A 194 14.25 -3.96 10.17
N MET A 195 14.85 -4.95 10.82
CA MET A 195 15.35 -6.19 10.21
C MET A 195 14.68 -7.38 10.90
N VAL A 196 14.67 -8.54 10.24
CA VAL A 196 14.03 -9.75 10.77
C VAL A 196 15.05 -10.88 10.75
N ASP A 197 15.31 -11.43 11.92
CA ASP A 197 16.07 -12.67 12.10
C ASP A 197 15.07 -13.80 12.34
N ILE A 198 15.12 -14.84 11.49
CA ILE A 198 14.22 -15.99 11.56
C ILE A 198 14.96 -17.18 12.15
N GLU A 199 14.47 -17.66 13.29
CA GLU A 199 14.92 -18.89 13.93
C GLU A 199 13.80 -19.95 13.89
N PRO A 200 14.09 -21.22 14.24
CA PRO A 200 13.07 -22.28 14.20
C PRO A 200 11.80 -21.96 15.00
N GLU A 201 11.97 -21.42 16.22
CA GLU A 201 10.88 -21.17 17.17
C GLU A 201 10.53 -19.69 17.35
N THR A 202 11.38 -18.77 16.87
CA THR A 202 11.28 -17.34 17.17
C THR A 202 11.54 -16.51 15.91
N ILE A 203 10.81 -15.42 15.78
CA ILE A 203 11.06 -14.35 14.81
C ILE A 203 11.47 -13.13 15.61
N THR A 204 12.74 -12.72 15.49
CA THR A 204 13.27 -11.56 16.19
C THR A 204 13.28 -10.36 15.25
N CYS A 205 12.49 -9.35 15.58
CA CYS A 205 12.56 -8.06 14.90
C CYS A 205 13.65 -7.20 15.54
N VAL A 206 14.71 -6.93 14.77
CA VAL A 206 15.82 -6.07 15.19
C VAL A 206 15.50 -4.64 14.78
N LEU A 207 15.33 -3.76 15.78
CA LEU A 207 14.85 -2.40 15.63
C LEU A 207 16.01 -1.42 15.76
N VAL A 208 16.17 -0.53 14.77
CA VAL A 208 17.05 0.64 14.88
C VAL A 208 16.17 1.85 15.18
N SER A 209 16.32 2.37 16.39
CA SER A 209 15.51 3.46 16.93
C SER A 209 16.37 4.68 17.26
N ARG A 210 15.77 5.87 17.10
CA ARG A 210 16.41 7.15 17.46
C ARG A 210 16.39 7.43 18.97
N ASP A 211 15.44 6.83 19.67
CA ASP A 211 15.25 7.00 21.12
C ASP A 211 14.58 5.72 21.69
N ASN A 212 14.21 5.75 22.97
CA ASN A 212 13.47 4.69 23.64
C ASN A 212 12.13 4.42 22.93
N CYS A 213 11.99 3.22 22.35
CA CYS A 213 10.79 2.74 21.67
C CYS A 213 10.00 1.67 22.45
N ASP A 214 10.15 1.58 23.78
CA ASP A 214 9.48 0.58 24.63
C ASP A 214 7.95 0.58 24.43
N ARG A 215 7.33 1.76 24.27
CA ARG A 215 5.89 1.89 24.02
C ARG A 215 5.47 1.31 22.67
N ASP A 216 6.32 1.42 21.66
CA ASP A 216 6.08 0.88 20.32
C ASP A 216 6.26 -0.65 20.32
N ILE A 217 7.26 -1.15 21.03
CA ILE A 217 7.45 -2.59 21.27
C ILE A 217 6.23 -3.17 22.00
N GLU A 218 5.78 -2.53 23.08
CA GLU A 218 4.57 -2.93 23.80
C GLU A 218 3.36 -2.96 22.87
N GLY A 219 3.19 -1.94 22.02
CA GLY A 219 2.10 -1.88 21.03
C GLY A 219 2.11 -3.02 20.03
N ALA A 220 3.29 -3.44 19.58
CA ALA A 220 3.45 -4.61 18.72
C ALA A 220 3.16 -5.91 19.47
N MET A 221 3.65 -6.02 20.71
CA MET A 221 3.40 -7.17 21.59
C MET A 221 1.92 -7.33 21.92
N ASP A 222 1.17 -6.25 22.12
CA ASP A 222 -0.29 -6.25 22.33
C ASP A 222 -1.05 -6.84 21.11
N LYS A 223 -0.44 -6.82 19.92
CA LYS A 223 -1.05 -7.22 18.65
C LYS A 223 -0.48 -8.53 18.07
N ARG A 224 0.45 -9.19 18.76
CA ARG A 224 1.24 -10.32 18.25
C ARG A 224 0.47 -11.61 17.99
N GLU A 225 -0.64 -11.85 18.69
CA GLU A 225 -1.32 -13.17 18.73
C GLU A 225 -1.55 -13.78 17.33
N LEU A 226 -2.14 -13.01 16.40
CA LEU A 226 -2.39 -13.49 15.04
C LEU A 226 -1.08 -13.72 14.25
N PHE A 227 -0.03 -12.94 14.55
CA PHE A 227 1.27 -13.12 13.93
C PHE A 227 1.90 -14.45 14.35
N GLU A 228 1.91 -14.73 15.65
CA GLU A 228 2.45 -15.97 16.20
C GLU A 228 1.64 -17.19 15.73
N GLU A 229 0.31 -17.05 15.67
CA GLU A 229 -0.57 -18.08 15.10
C GLU A 229 -0.25 -18.36 13.62
N VAL A 230 -0.11 -17.32 12.80
CA VAL A 230 0.05 -17.53 11.35
C VAL A 230 1.46 -17.99 10.97
N PHE A 231 2.49 -17.50 11.66
CA PHE A 231 3.89 -17.85 11.38
C PHE A 231 4.42 -19.02 12.24
N GLN A 232 3.61 -19.49 13.19
CA GLN A 232 3.90 -20.63 14.08
C GLN A 232 5.24 -20.47 14.81
N ARG A 233 5.54 -19.24 15.25
CA ARG A 233 6.79 -18.82 15.93
C ARG A 233 6.48 -17.68 16.89
N GLN A 234 7.22 -17.59 17.99
CA GLN A 234 7.11 -16.48 18.93
C GLN A 234 7.67 -15.20 18.31
N LEU A 235 7.06 -14.05 18.61
CA LEU A 235 7.53 -12.74 18.18
C LEU A 235 8.38 -12.11 19.29
N ALA A 236 9.62 -11.77 18.97
CA ALA A 236 10.54 -11.08 19.87
C ALA A 236 11.06 -9.78 19.25
N PHE A 237 11.51 -8.87 20.10
CA PHE A 237 12.09 -7.59 19.70
C PHE A 237 13.45 -7.38 20.35
N ARG A 238 14.40 -6.86 19.58
CA ARG A 238 15.72 -6.44 20.06
C ARG A 238 16.02 -5.05 19.50
N VAL A 239 16.42 -4.12 20.36
CA VAL A 239 16.83 -2.77 19.93
C VAL A 239 18.33 -2.76 19.72
N GLU A 240 18.77 -2.37 18.52
CA GLU A 240 20.16 -2.00 18.30
C GLU A 240 20.38 -0.59 18.83
N THR A 241 21.23 -0.47 19.85
CA THR A 241 21.70 0.84 20.31
C THR A 241 22.43 1.51 19.14
N PRO A 242 22.13 2.79 18.80
CA PRO A 242 22.97 3.50 17.84
C PRO A 242 24.40 3.47 18.36
N VAL A 243 25.34 2.93 17.59
CA VAL A 243 26.77 3.18 17.85
C VAL A 243 26.91 4.70 17.81
N PRO A 244 27.36 5.37 18.89
CA PRO A 244 27.60 6.79 18.82
C PRO A 244 28.66 7.00 17.73
N THR A 245 28.23 7.60 16.62
CA THR A 245 29.15 8.11 15.61
C THR A 245 30.08 9.04 16.36
N GLN A 246 31.34 8.62 16.55
CA GLN A 246 32.37 9.48 17.12
C GLN A 246 32.38 10.74 16.25
N ALA A 247 31.95 11.86 16.82
CA ALA A 247 32.07 13.15 16.19
C ALA A 247 33.56 13.40 15.97
N ALA A 248 33.98 13.37 14.70
CA ALA A 248 35.31 13.77 14.25
C ALA A 248 35.40 15.30 14.20
#